data_AF-T0KJC0-F1
#
_entry.id   AF-T0KJC0-F1
#
_cell.length_a   1.000
_cell.length_b   1.000
_cell.length_c   1.000
_cell.angle_alpha   90.00
_cell.angle_beta   90.00
_cell.angle_gamma   90.00
#
_symmetry.space_group_name_H-M   'P 1'
#
loop_
_entity.id
_entity.type
_entity.pdbx_description
1 polymer ?
#
loop_
_entity_poly.entity_id
_entity_poly.type
_entity_poly.pdbx_seq_one_letter_code
_entity_poly.pdbx_strand_id
1 'polypeptide(L)'
;AVEAEDSWAPEAAPARAWLQEADALAGQGRYAEAVHHLLLRSVEDLSRRRPQIVRPALTSRDLSRAEGIPQAPRRLFAEIAAAVERSLFGGRAIDADEWHRCRAAYADFAQTRTWSA
;
A
#
# COMPACT_ATOMS: atom_id res chain seq x y z
N ALA A 1 -11.02 -23.22 -20.13
CA ALA A 1 -10.35 -23.29 -18.83
C ALA A 1 -9.26 -22.23 -18.84
N VAL A 2 -9.44 -21.15 -18.08
CA VAL A 2 -8.44 -20.08 -17.99
C VAL A 2 -7.33 -20.54 -17.06
N GLU A 3 -6.11 -20.56 -17.58
CA GLU A 3 -4.91 -21.07 -16.96
C GLU A 3 -4.56 -20.23 -15.72
N ALA A 4 -4.26 -20.93 -14.64
CA ALA A 4 -3.86 -20.34 -13.37
C ALA A 4 -2.61 -19.48 -13.56
N GLU A 5 -2.73 -18.19 -13.22
CA GLU A 5 -1.61 -17.27 -12.98
C GLU A 5 -0.80 -17.77 -11.76
N ASP A 6 -0.03 -18.82 -11.96
CA ASP A 6 0.72 -19.54 -10.94
C ASP A 6 2.14 -18.94 -10.77
N SER A 7 2.19 -17.69 -10.29
CA SER A 7 3.43 -17.07 -9.81
C SER A 7 3.18 -16.21 -8.58
N TRP A 8 2.65 -16.85 -7.52
CA TRP A 8 2.49 -16.23 -6.21
C TRP A 8 3.72 -16.52 -5.31
N ALA A 9 4.43 -15.49 -4.85
CA ALA A 9 5.55 -15.59 -3.89
C ALA A 9 5.28 -14.77 -2.60
N PRO A 10 5.69 -15.27 -1.42
CA PRO A 10 5.00 -15.17 -0.11
C PRO A 10 4.91 -13.75 0.47
N GLU A 11 4.01 -13.40 1.41
CA GLU A 11 3.14 -14.17 2.31
C GLU A 11 1.66 -14.03 1.89
N ALA A 12 1.06 -15.16 1.48
CA ALA A 12 0.00 -15.17 0.50
C ALA A 12 -1.38 -14.71 1.01
N ALA A 13 -1.76 -15.33 2.12
CA ALA A 13 -3.06 -15.15 2.73
C ALA A 13 -3.21 -13.77 3.38
N PRO A 14 -2.21 -13.22 4.10
CA PRO A 14 -2.36 -11.93 4.76
C PRO A 14 -2.55 -10.78 3.76
N ALA A 15 -1.71 -10.69 2.72
CA ALA A 15 -1.83 -9.65 1.69
C ALA A 15 -3.16 -9.71 0.93
N ARG A 16 -3.65 -10.92 0.64
CA ARG A 16 -4.97 -11.11 0.01
C ARG A 16 -6.12 -10.71 0.94
N ALA A 17 -6.04 -11.03 2.23
CA ALA A 17 -7.07 -10.66 3.20
C ALA A 17 -7.21 -9.12 3.30
N TRP A 18 -6.09 -8.39 3.37
CA TRP A 18 -6.14 -6.92 3.44
C TRP A 18 -6.63 -6.27 2.15
N LEU A 19 -6.27 -6.84 0.99
CA LEU A 19 -6.85 -6.42 -0.28
C LEU A 19 -8.37 -6.64 -0.31
N GLN A 20 -8.85 -7.78 0.21
CA GLN A 20 -10.28 -8.06 0.30
C GLN A 20 -11.01 -7.09 1.25
N GLU A 21 -10.41 -6.76 2.40
CA GLU A 21 -10.97 -5.76 3.32
C GLU A 21 -11.05 -4.37 2.68
N ALA A 22 -9.99 -3.95 1.99
CA ALA A 22 -9.98 -2.68 1.27
C ALA A 22 -10.96 -2.67 0.08
N ASP A 23 -11.06 -3.77 -0.66
CA ASP A 23 -12.05 -3.96 -1.73
C ASP A 23 -13.49 -3.89 -1.19
N ALA A 24 -13.76 -4.45 -0.01
CA ALA A 24 -15.07 -4.38 0.64
C ALA A 24 -15.45 -2.94 1.05
N LEU A 25 -14.48 -2.13 1.50
CA LEU A 25 -14.68 -0.70 1.76
C LEU A 25 -14.99 0.04 0.45
N ALA A 26 -14.19 -0.20 -0.60
CA ALA A 26 -14.39 0.43 -1.90
C ALA A 26 -15.74 0.04 -2.54
N GLY A 27 -16.20 -1.20 -2.36
CA GLY A 27 -17.52 -1.66 -2.81
C GLY A 27 -18.69 -0.95 -2.15
N GLN A 28 -18.48 -0.31 -1.00
CA GLN A 28 -19.45 0.57 -0.33
C GLN A 28 -19.33 2.03 -0.76
N GLY A 29 -18.47 2.35 -1.74
CA GLY A 29 -18.12 3.73 -2.13
C GLY A 29 -17.18 4.45 -1.15
N ARG A 30 -16.63 3.74 -0.16
CA ARG A 30 -15.77 4.30 0.89
C ARG A 30 -14.30 4.32 0.46
N TYR A 31 -14.00 4.97 -0.66
CA TYR A 31 -12.66 4.95 -1.27
C TYR A 31 -11.58 5.56 -0.39
N ALA A 32 -11.87 6.66 0.32
CA ALA A 32 -10.92 7.28 1.23
C ALA A 32 -10.47 6.32 2.34
N GLU A 33 -11.41 5.58 2.91
CA GLU A 33 -11.16 4.59 3.96
C GLU A 33 -10.44 3.37 3.41
N ALA A 34 -10.80 2.92 2.20
CA ALA A 34 -10.10 1.83 1.51
C ALA A 34 -8.62 2.15 1.28
N VAL A 35 -8.31 3.34 0.76
CA VAL A 35 -6.91 3.77 0.55
C VAL A 35 -6.19 3.99 1.88
N HIS A 36 -6.86 4.54 2.90
CA HIS A 36 -6.28 4.67 4.24
C HIS A 36 -5.92 3.31 4.85
N HIS A 37 -6.77 2.30 4.68
CA HIS A 37 -6.50 0.93 5.09
C HIS A 37 -5.23 0.37 4.42
N LEU A 38 -5.06 0.58 3.11
CA LEU A 38 -3.84 0.19 2.39
C LEU A 38 -2.59 0.91 2.93
N LEU A 39 -2.69 2.19 3.30
CA LEU A 39 -1.56 2.93 3.87
C LEU A 39 -1.12 2.34 5.22
N LEU A 40 -2.05 2.12 6.15
CA LEU A 40 -1.77 1.53 7.46
C LEU A 40 -1.05 0.20 7.28
N ARG A 41 -1.57 -0.61 6.35
CA ARG A 41 -1.01 -1.92 6.07
C ARG A 41 0.39 -1.85 5.47
N SER A 42 0.64 -0.88 4.60
CA SER A 42 1.97 -0.66 4.02
C SER A 42 3.00 -0.21 5.07
N VAL A 43 2.58 0.56 6.08
CA VAL A 43 3.45 0.94 7.22
C VAL A 43 3.83 -0.29 8.06
N GLU A 44 2.87 -1.19 8.29
CA GLU A 44 3.15 -2.44 9.00
C GLU A 44 4.13 -3.34 8.24
N ASP A 45 3.96 -3.48 6.92
CA ASP A 45 4.88 -4.25 6.08
C ASP A 45 6.28 -3.63 6.02
N LEU A 46 6.37 -2.30 5.94
CA LEU A 46 7.64 -1.58 6.09
C LEU A 46 8.29 -1.88 7.44
N SER A 47 7.50 -1.88 8.52
CA SER A 47 8.00 -2.15 9.88
C SER A 47 8.54 -3.58 10.01
N ARG A 48 7.89 -4.56 9.38
CA ARG A 48 8.34 -5.96 9.36
C ARG A 48 9.61 -6.14 8.54
N ARG A 49 9.68 -5.53 7.35
CA ARG A 49 10.79 -5.72 6.40
C ARG A 49 12.02 -4.85 6.71
N ARG A 50 11.82 -3.68 7.35
CA ARG A 50 12.85 -2.69 7.68
C ARG A 50 12.67 -2.15 9.12
N PRO A 51 12.73 -3.00 10.15
CA PRO A 51 12.47 -2.61 11.55
C PRO A 51 13.44 -1.55 12.09
N GLN A 52 14.65 -1.46 11.53
CA GLN A 52 15.65 -0.46 11.91
C GLN A 52 15.33 0.95 11.38
N ILE A 53 14.45 1.06 10.39
CA ILE A 53 14.07 2.32 9.73
C ILE A 53 12.78 2.85 10.33
N VAL A 54 11.76 2.00 10.46
CA VAL A 54 10.45 2.45 10.95
C VAL A 54 10.51 2.68 12.45
N ARG A 55 10.32 3.93 12.87
CA ARG A 55 10.29 4.34 14.28
C ARG A 55 8.96 5.04 14.59
N PRO A 56 8.46 4.97 15.84
CA PRO A 56 7.16 5.56 16.21
C PRO A 56 7.02 7.06 15.91
N ALA A 57 8.12 7.80 15.83
CA ALA A 57 8.12 9.24 15.55
C ALA A 57 8.04 9.59 14.05
N LEU A 58 8.10 8.61 13.14
CA LEU A 58 8.12 8.86 11.70
C LEU A 58 6.70 8.90 11.13
N THR A 59 6.43 9.92 10.31
CA THR A 59 5.18 10.01 9.55
C THR A 59 5.26 9.20 8.26
N SER A 60 4.10 8.95 7.62
CA SER A 60 4.05 8.36 6.27
C SER A 60 4.86 9.18 5.25
N ARG A 61 4.90 10.51 5.39
CA ARG A 61 5.75 11.37 4.56
C ARG A 61 7.23 11.09 4.79
N ASP A 62 7.66 10.94 6.03
CA ASP A 62 9.06 10.65 6.36
C ASP A 62 9.48 9.29 5.81
N LEU A 63 8.63 8.26 6.01
CA LEU A 63 8.85 6.92 5.49
C LEU A 63 8.93 6.90 3.95
N SER A 64 8.13 7.72 3.25
CA SER A 64 8.17 7.83 1.79
C SER A 64 9.51 8.36 1.24
N ARG A 65 10.31 8.99 2.11
CA ARG A 65 11.61 9.58 1.78
C ARG A 65 12.80 8.84 2.39
N ALA A 66 12.56 7.79 3.17
CA ALA A 66 13.63 7.09 3.88
C ALA A 66 14.54 6.30 2.93
N GLU A 67 15.78 6.75 2.76
CA GLU A 67 16.75 6.19 1.80
C GLU A 67 17.12 4.72 2.08
N GLY A 68 16.96 4.26 3.31
CA GLY A 68 17.19 2.85 3.65
C GLY A 68 16.11 1.88 3.13
N ILE A 69 15.04 2.37 2.50
CA ILE A 69 14.04 1.55 1.81
C ILE A 69 14.39 1.51 0.31
N PRO A 70 14.40 0.32 -0.33
CA PRO A 70 14.67 0.20 -1.76
C PRO A 70 13.75 1.10 -2.59
N GLN A 71 14.25 1.58 -3.73
CA GLN A 71 13.57 2.61 -4.51
C GLN A 71 12.15 2.20 -4.95
N ALA A 72 11.98 0.97 -5.44
CA ALA A 72 10.69 0.48 -5.93
C ALA A 72 9.59 0.48 -4.85
N PRO A 73 9.74 -0.22 -3.69
CA PRO A 73 8.73 -0.22 -2.64
C PRO A 73 8.56 1.16 -2.00
N ARG A 74 9.63 1.95 -1.90
CA ARG A 74 9.54 3.35 -1.43
C ARG A 74 8.67 4.21 -2.33
N ARG A 75 8.81 4.08 -3.65
CA ARG A 75 7.97 4.80 -4.62
C ARG A 75 6.50 4.38 -4.52
N LEU A 76 6.21 3.08 -4.50
CA LEU A 76 4.84 2.58 -4.42
C LEU A 76 4.15 3.00 -3.11
N PHE A 77 4.88 2.95 -1.99
CA PHE A 77 4.41 3.47 -0.71
C PHE A 77 4.13 4.98 -0.78
N ALA A 78 5.02 5.76 -1.40
CA ALA A 78 4.85 7.20 -1.56
C ALA A 78 3.59 7.56 -2.38
N GLU A 79 3.25 6.77 -3.40
CA GLU A 79 2.04 6.96 -4.20
C GLU A 79 0.76 6.82 -3.35
N ILE A 80 0.69 5.78 -2.51
CA ILE A 80 -0.43 5.55 -1.57
C ILE A 80 -0.49 6.67 -0.51
N ALA A 81 0.65 6.98 0.12
CA ALA A 81 0.73 8.03 1.14
C ALA A 81 0.28 9.39 0.61
N ALA A 82 0.69 9.75 -0.61
CA ALA A 82 0.31 11.01 -1.24
C ALA A 82 -1.19 11.11 -1.53
N ALA A 83 -1.86 10.02 -1.91
CA ALA A 83 -3.31 10.00 -2.10
C ALA A 83 -4.06 10.23 -0.78
N VAL A 84 -3.64 9.55 0.29
CA VAL A 84 -4.18 9.75 1.64
C VAL A 84 -3.97 11.19 2.12
N GLU A 85 -2.76 11.74 1.96
CA GLU A 85 -2.46 13.12 2.36
C GLU A 85 -3.32 14.14 1.62
N ARG A 86 -3.49 13.98 0.29
CA ARG A 86 -4.35 14.86 -0.51
C ARG A 86 -5.81 14.79 -0.04
N SER A 87 -6.28 13.62 0.37
CA SER A 87 -7.65 13.45 0.85
C SER A 87 -7.86 13.98 2.25
N LEU A 88 -7.03 13.56 3.22
CA LEU A 88 -7.16 13.95 4.63
C LEU A 88 -6.88 15.44 4.86
N PHE A 89 -5.88 16.02 4.18
CA PHE A 89 -5.45 17.40 4.42
C PHE A 89 -5.84 18.36 3.30
N GLY A 90 -5.99 17.86 2.07
CA GLY A 90 -6.33 18.68 0.90
C GLY A 90 -7.82 18.74 0.57
N GLY A 91 -8.68 18.01 1.30
CA GLY A 91 -10.13 17.99 1.08
C GLY A 91 -10.56 17.38 -0.26
N ARG A 92 -9.65 16.75 -1.00
CA ARG A 92 -9.96 16.11 -2.28
C ARG A 92 -10.48 14.70 -2.04
N ALA A 93 -11.72 14.43 -2.41
CA ALA A 93 -12.27 13.08 -2.35
C ALA A 93 -11.46 12.12 -3.24
N ILE A 94 -11.28 10.88 -2.77
CA ILE A 94 -10.71 9.80 -3.57
C ILE A 94 -11.84 9.24 -4.44
N ASP A 95 -11.62 9.25 -5.76
CA ASP A 95 -12.53 8.65 -6.73
C ASP A 95 -12.14 7.19 -7.02
N ALA A 96 -12.96 6.52 -7.84
CA ALA A 96 -12.73 5.12 -8.20
C ALA A 96 -11.39 4.91 -8.94
N ASP A 97 -10.99 5.86 -9.78
CA ASP A 97 -9.73 5.76 -10.54
C ASP A 97 -8.51 5.88 -9.61
N GLU A 98 -8.56 6.81 -8.65
CA GLU A 98 -7.52 6.98 -7.65
C GLU A 98 -7.46 5.78 -6.69
N TRP A 99 -8.61 5.23 -6.30
CA TRP A 99 -8.70 3.95 -5.60
C TRP A 99 -8.00 2.82 -6.37
N HIS A 100 -8.33 2.62 -7.66
CA HIS A 100 -7.74 1.55 -8.46
C HIS A 100 -6.21 1.70 -8.61
N ARG A 101 -5.72 2.94 -8.76
CA ARG A 101 -4.27 3.22 -8.75
C ARG A 101 -3.61 2.83 -7.43
N CYS A 102 -4.19 3.23 -6.30
CA CYS A 102 -3.65 2.88 -4.98
C CYS A 102 -3.69 1.37 -4.72
N ARG A 103 -4.77 0.70 -5.13
CA ARG A 103 -4.90 -0.76 -5.03
C ARG A 103 -3.82 -1.49 -5.82
N ALA A 104 -3.56 -1.07 -7.06
CA ALA A 104 -2.51 -1.63 -7.89
C ALA A 104 -1.12 -1.39 -7.28
N ALA A 105 -0.86 -0.15 -6.81
CA ALA A 105 0.40 0.18 -6.14
C ALA A 105 0.64 -0.68 -4.91
N TYR A 106 -0.40 -0.96 -4.12
CA TYR A 106 -0.30 -1.85 -2.96
C TYR A 106 -0.04 -3.30 -3.37
N ALA A 107 -0.73 -3.80 -4.40
CA ALA A 107 -0.51 -5.15 -4.90
C ALA A 107 0.95 -5.36 -5.36
N ASP A 108 1.53 -4.37 -6.05
CA ASP A 108 2.94 -4.38 -6.45
C ASP A 108 3.89 -4.25 -5.26
N PHE A 109 3.54 -3.40 -4.30
CA PHE A 109 4.30 -3.22 -3.06
C PHE A 109 4.34 -4.51 -2.24
N ALA A 110 3.26 -5.28 -2.16
CA ALA A 110 3.21 -6.51 -1.38
C ALA A 110 4.06 -7.65 -1.96
N GLN A 111 4.39 -7.61 -3.25
CA GLN A 111 5.15 -8.66 -3.92
C GLN A 111 6.60 -8.71 -3.44
N THR A 112 7.09 -9.90 -3.07
CA THR A 112 8.47 -10.08 -2.59
C THR A 112 9.52 -9.63 -3.60
N ARG A 113 9.30 -9.81 -4.91
CA ARG A 113 10.22 -9.35 -5.98
C ARG A 113 10.51 -7.85 -5.94
N THR A 114 9.53 -7.05 -5.52
CA THR A 114 9.66 -5.59 -5.43
C THR A 114 10.70 -5.18 -4.39
N TRP A 115 10.96 -6.05 -3.41
CA TRP A 115 11.89 -5.81 -2.30
C TRP A 115 13.25 -6.46 -2.47
N SER A 116 13.46 -7.25 -3.52
CA SER A 116 14.69 -7.98 -3.78
C SER A 116 15.78 -7.15 -4.48
N ALA A 117 15.64 -5.82 -4.50
CA ALA A 117 16.60 -4.88 -5.09
C ALA A 117 17.63 -4.38 -4.07
#